data_AF-T0ZI93-F1
#
_entry.id   AF-T0ZI93-F1
#
_cell.length_a   1.000
_cell.length_b   1.000
_cell.length_c   1.000
_cell.angle_alpha   90.00
_cell.angle_beta   90.00
_cell.angle_gamma   90.00
#
_symmetry.space_group_name_H-M   'P 1'
#
loop_
_entity.id
_entity.type
_entity.pdbx_description
1 polymer ?
#
loop_
_entity_poly.entity_id
_entity_poly.type
_entity_poly.pdbx_seq_one_letter_code
_entity_poly.pdbx_strand_id
1 'polypeptide(L)'
;MLIDRVNEMNNNWWCENIRATNPCGEQPLPPYGSCLLGSVNLTRFVREPFTARARFDWDEYRQVVKIFARMLDNVVEINGLPLAQQREEITRKRRHGMGFLGLGSALTLLRIRYGSPESVKFTEDVAREMAMAGWEEALELAREKGPAPIMTEEFTVTPEMLRKRPEMARDGWKAGDRLPGRTLHAKYSRYMQRIAAIAPELVSELAEIGARFTHHTS
;
A
#
# COMPACT_ATOMS: atom_id res chain seq x y z
N MET A 1 -18.61 6.03 0.69
CA MET A 1 -17.44 5.70 -0.17
C MET A 1 -17.56 6.50 -1.46
N LEU A 2 -16.50 7.22 -1.86
CA LEU A 2 -16.45 7.90 -3.16
C LEU A 2 -15.75 7.00 -4.17
N ILE A 3 -16.52 6.27 -4.98
CA ILE A 3 -16.01 5.18 -5.83
C ILE A 3 -15.03 5.68 -6.91
N ASP A 4 -15.26 6.89 -7.42
CA ASP A 4 -14.38 7.50 -8.43
C ASP A 4 -12.99 7.78 -7.84
N ARG A 5 -12.95 8.31 -6.61
CA ARG A 5 -11.70 8.61 -5.92
C ARG A 5 -10.93 7.33 -5.58
N VAL A 6 -11.63 6.27 -5.21
CA VAL A 6 -11.04 4.96 -4.95
C VAL A 6 -10.37 4.41 -6.21
N ASN A 7 -11.08 4.43 -7.35
CA ASN A 7 -10.51 3.96 -8.61
C ASN A 7 -9.37 4.86 -9.12
N GLU A 8 -9.44 6.18 -8.87
CA GLU A 8 -8.36 7.10 -9.23
C GLU A 8 -7.08 6.82 -8.43
N MET A 9 -7.21 6.55 -7.13
CA MET A 9 -6.09 6.30 -6.21
C MET A 9 -5.66 4.82 -6.16
N ASN A 10 -6.37 3.93 -6.83
CA ASN A 10 -6.03 2.51 -6.83
C ASN A 10 -4.66 2.28 -7.47
N ASN A 11 -3.78 1.56 -6.77
CA ASN A 11 -2.50 1.16 -7.31
C ASN A 11 -2.62 0.23 -8.51
N ASN A 12 -3.73 -0.48 -8.67
CA ASN A 12 -4.00 -1.40 -9.79
C ASN A 12 -4.94 -0.79 -10.84
N TRP A 13 -4.94 0.54 -10.99
CA TRP A 13 -5.89 1.31 -11.81
C TRP A 13 -6.04 0.87 -13.29
N TRP A 14 -5.07 0.15 -13.85
CA TRP A 14 -5.11 -0.33 -15.25
C TRP A 14 -5.83 -1.66 -15.42
N CYS A 15 -5.89 -2.48 -14.38
CA CYS A 15 -6.43 -3.85 -14.44
C CYS A 15 -7.61 -4.08 -13.49
N GLU A 16 -7.94 -3.11 -12.63
CA GLU A 16 -9.04 -3.21 -11.69
C GLU A 16 -10.07 -2.11 -11.91
N ASN A 17 -11.33 -2.48 -11.69
CA ASN A 17 -12.45 -1.55 -11.57
C ASN A 17 -13.20 -1.89 -10.28
N ILE A 18 -12.97 -1.09 -9.23
CA ILE A 18 -13.56 -1.27 -7.92
C ILE A 18 -15.01 -0.76 -7.96
N ARG A 19 -15.94 -1.56 -7.44
CA ARG A 19 -17.38 -1.24 -7.42
C ARG A 19 -17.96 -1.12 -6.02
N ALA A 20 -17.29 -1.68 -5.02
CA ALA A 20 -17.73 -1.71 -3.64
C ALA A 20 -16.52 -1.84 -2.69
N THR A 21 -16.80 -1.72 -1.40
CA THR A 21 -15.89 -2.09 -0.31
C THR A 21 -16.32 -3.42 0.30
N ASN A 22 -15.47 -3.97 1.14
CA ASN A 22 -15.81 -5.05 2.07
C ASN A 22 -16.82 -4.56 3.15
N PRO A 23 -17.36 -5.47 4.00
CA PRO A 23 -18.40 -5.12 4.98
C PRO A 23 -18.03 -4.02 5.98
N CYS A 24 -16.75 -3.84 6.29
CA CYS A 24 -16.27 -2.85 7.25
C CYS A 24 -15.89 -1.50 6.58
N GLY A 25 -15.88 -1.42 5.24
CA GLY A 25 -15.71 -0.17 4.48
C GLY A 25 -14.26 0.28 4.24
N GLU A 26 -13.28 -0.45 4.74
CA GLU A 26 -11.84 -0.13 4.75
C GLU A 26 -11.06 -0.74 3.58
N GLN A 27 -11.57 -1.79 2.95
CA GLN A 27 -10.91 -2.45 1.81
C GLN A 27 -11.76 -2.33 0.54
N PRO A 28 -11.42 -1.41 -0.38
CA PRO A 28 -11.96 -1.42 -1.73
C PRO A 28 -11.29 -2.51 -2.56
N LEU A 29 -12.03 -3.58 -2.84
CA LEU A 29 -11.52 -4.80 -3.48
C LEU A 29 -12.17 -5.02 -4.85
N PRO A 30 -11.45 -5.60 -5.83
CA PRO A 30 -12.06 -6.09 -7.06
C PRO A 30 -12.96 -7.29 -6.77
N PRO A 31 -13.80 -7.73 -7.72
CA PRO A 31 -14.48 -9.02 -7.62
C PRO A 31 -13.52 -10.14 -7.24
N TYR A 32 -13.92 -10.97 -6.27
CA TYR A 32 -13.09 -12.05 -5.72
C TYR A 32 -11.80 -11.61 -5.01
N GLY A 33 -11.58 -10.31 -4.80
CA GLY A 33 -10.53 -9.83 -3.90
C GLY A 33 -10.75 -10.34 -2.47
N SER A 34 -9.68 -10.73 -1.80
CA SER A 34 -9.72 -11.24 -0.43
C SER A 34 -9.20 -10.20 0.56
N CYS A 35 -9.78 -10.23 1.77
CA CYS A 35 -9.44 -9.33 2.85
C CYS A 35 -8.43 -10.02 3.77
N LEU A 36 -7.16 -9.65 3.63
CA LEU A 36 -6.08 -10.11 4.50
C LEU A 36 -5.57 -8.93 5.32
N LEU A 37 -5.88 -8.92 6.62
CA LEU A 37 -5.65 -7.78 7.48
C LEU A 37 -4.85 -8.12 8.72
N GLY A 38 -4.25 -7.09 9.29
CA GLY A 38 -3.89 -7.07 10.70
C GLY A 38 -3.50 -5.66 11.13
N SER A 39 -3.16 -5.50 12.40
CA SER A 39 -2.96 -4.17 12.96
C SER A 39 -1.77 -4.09 13.89
N VAL A 40 -0.99 -3.02 13.71
CA VAL A 40 0.12 -2.66 14.60
C VAL A 40 -0.42 -1.88 15.80
N ASN A 41 -0.07 -2.29 17.01
CA ASN A 41 -0.49 -1.60 18.23
C ASN A 41 0.43 -0.41 18.54
N LEU A 42 -0.02 0.81 18.25
CA LEU A 42 0.77 2.04 18.40
C LEU A 42 1.26 2.30 19.83
N THR A 43 0.53 1.81 20.83
CA THR A 43 0.89 2.04 22.25
C THR A 43 2.22 1.40 22.65
N ARG A 44 2.67 0.38 21.90
CA ARG A 44 3.90 -0.35 22.21
C ARG A 44 5.17 0.42 21.88
N PHE A 45 5.06 1.44 21.03
CA PHE A 45 6.18 2.28 20.60
C PHE A 45 6.27 3.57 21.42
N VAL A 46 5.41 3.80 22.40
CA VAL A 46 5.51 4.99 23.26
C VAL A 46 6.50 4.74 24.39
N ARG A 47 7.52 5.59 24.48
CA ARG A 47 8.54 5.58 25.55
C ARG A 47 8.22 6.65 26.58
N GLU A 48 8.47 6.34 27.85
CA GLU A 48 8.24 7.25 29.00
C GLU A 48 6.82 7.84 29.02
N PRO A 49 5.76 6.99 28.98
CA PRO A 49 4.39 7.45 28.85
C PRO A 49 3.96 8.35 30.01
N PHE A 50 3.08 9.30 29.73
CA PHE A 50 2.54 10.28 30.70
C PHE A 50 3.57 11.25 31.30
N THR A 51 4.78 11.30 30.75
CA THR A 51 5.82 12.24 31.21
C THR A 51 6.03 13.39 30.23
N ALA A 52 6.81 14.41 30.61
CA ALA A 52 7.25 15.45 29.67
C ALA A 52 8.27 14.95 28.63
N ARG A 53 8.85 13.75 28.81
CA ARG A 53 9.80 13.11 27.89
C ARG A 53 9.14 12.02 27.02
N ALA A 54 7.81 11.95 27.04
CA ALA A 54 7.06 10.97 26.28
C ALA A 54 7.36 11.14 24.79
N ARG A 55 7.75 10.06 24.12
CA ARG A 55 8.10 10.08 22.69
C ARG A 55 7.69 8.78 22.01
N PHE A 56 7.53 8.83 20.70
CA PHE A 56 7.26 7.66 19.87
C PHE A 56 8.56 7.11 19.29
N ASP A 57 8.74 5.79 19.38
CA ASP A 57 9.90 5.06 18.86
C ASP A 57 9.69 4.71 17.39
N TRP A 58 10.10 5.63 16.51
CA TRP A 58 9.91 5.51 15.07
C TRP A 58 10.77 4.40 14.46
N ASP A 59 11.96 4.15 15.00
CA ASP A 59 12.86 3.10 14.51
C ASP A 59 12.28 1.72 14.76
N GLU A 60 11.85 1.44 15.99
CA GLU A 60 11.19 0.17 16.32
C GLU A 60 9.87 0.01 15.54
N TYR A 61 9.10 1.10 15.37
CA TYR A 61 7.87 1.08 14.60
C TYR A 61 8.09 0.66 13.14
N ARG A 62 9.05 1.29 12.45
CA ARG A 62 9.41 0.93 11.07
C ARG A 62 9.84 -0.52 10.97
N GLN A 63 10.68 -0.99 11.90
CA GLN A 63 11.14 -2.38 11.92
C GLN A 63 9.96 -3.35 12.07
N VAL A 64 9.02 -3.08 12.99
CA VAL A 64 7.84 -3.92 13.18
C VAL A 64 6.93 -3.90 11.95
N VAL A 65 6.74 -2.75 11.30
CA VAL A 65 5.96 -2.67 10.06
C VAL A 65 6.56 -3.56 8.95
N LYS A 66 7.89 -3.55 8.78
CA LYS A 66 8.57 -4.43 7.79
C LYS A 66 8.34 -5.91 8.09
N ILE A 67 8.55 -6.32 9.34
CA ILE A 67 8.27 -7.70 9.78
C ILE A 67 6.80 -8.04 9.52
N PHE A 68 5.89 -7.13 9.83
CA PHE A 68 4.45 -7.35 9.68
C PHE A 68 4.04 -7.47 8.20
N ALA A 69 4.60 -6.65 7.30
CA ALA A 69 4.39 -6.78 5.85
C ALA A 69 4.83 -8.16 5.35
N ARG A 70 6.00 -8.66 5.78
CA ARG A 70 6.47 -10.03 5.48
C ARG A 70 5.54 -11.10 6.03
N MET A 71 5.02 -10.94 7.25
CA MET A 71 4.06 -11.88 7.82
C MET A 71 2.78 -11.96 6.98
N LEU A 72 2.23 -10.83 6.53
CA LEU A 72 1.06 -10.82 5.66
C LEU A 72 1.37 -11.42 4.28
N ASP A 73 2.53 -11.12 3.69
CA ASP A 73 2.97 -11.77 2.44
C ASP A 73 3.04 -13.30 2.57
N ASN A 74 3.48 -13.82 3.72
CA ASN A 74 3.48 -15.26 3.98
C ASN A 74 2.05 -15.83 4.06
N VAL A 75 1.10 -15.09 4.64
CA VAL A 75 -0.32 -15.53 4.70
C VAL A 75 -0.93 -15.61 3.29
N VAL A 76 -0.49 -14.79 2.34
CA VAL A 76 -0.89 -14.93 0.92
C VAL A 76 -0.54 -16.32 0.37
N GLU A 77 0.57 -16.93 0.81
CA GLU A 77 1.00 -18.24 0.32
C GLU A 77 0.26 -19.41 0.99
N ILE A 78 -0.05 -19.31 2.28
CA ILE A 78 -0.70 -20.38 3.05
C ILE A 78 -2.23 -20.23 3.14
N ASN A 79 -2.82 -19.38 2.31
CA ASN A 79 -4.25 -19.07 2.39
C ASN A 79 -5.12 -20.32 2.10
N GLY A 80 -6.26 -20.41 2.79
CA GLY A 80 -7.26 -21.47 2.60
C GLY A 80 -8.52 -20.99 1.86
N LEU A 81 -8.39 -20.03 0.92
CA LEU A 81 -9.56 -19.42 0.28
C LEU A 81 -10.33 -20.48 -0.51
N PRO A 82 -11.67 -20.59 -0.36
CA PRO A 82 -12.45 -21.70 -0.91
C PRO A 82 -12.66 -21.59 -2.43
N LEU A 83 -12.77 -20.37 -2.97
CA LEU A 83 -13.03 -20.13 -4.38
C LEU A 83 -11.74 -20.03 -5.19
N ALA A 84 -11.70 -20.68 -6.36
CA ALA A 84 -10.53 -20.66 -7.24
C ALA A 84 -10.19 -19.23 -7.71
N GLN A 85 -11.21 -18.43 -8.03
CA GLN A 85 -11.03 -17.03 -8.46
C GLN A 85 -10.40 -16.17 -7.35
N GLN A 86 -10.71 -16.44 -6.08
CA GLN A 86 -10.10 -15.72 -4.96
C GLN A 86 -8.63 -16.10 -4.79
N ARG A 87 -8.30 -17.38 -4.98
CA ARG A 87 -6.90 -17.88 -4.95
C ARG A 87 -6.08 -17.28 -6.08
N GLU A 88 -6.65 -17.15 -7.28
CA GLU A 88 -6.00 -16.48 -8.41
C GLU A 88 -5.75 -15.00 -8.13
N GLU A 89 -6.78 -14.26 -7.69
CA GLU A 89 -6.67 -12.83 -7.37
C GLU A 89 -5.62 -12.54 -6.30
N ILE A 90 -5.62 -13.29 -5.19
CA ILE A 90 -4.64 -13.09 -4.12
C ILE A 90 -3.22 -13.47 -4.57
N THR A 91 -3.04 -14.54 -5.35
CA THR A 91 -1.69 -14.98 -5.77
C THR A 91 -1.12 -14.04 -6.82
N ARG A 92 -1.94 -13.56 -7.75
CA ARG A 92 -1.53 -12.70 -8.87
C ARG A 92 -1.15 -11.29 -8.42
N LYS A 93 -1.89 -10.73 -7.45
CA LYS A 93 -1.74 -9.31 -7.02
C LYS A 93 -1.17 -9.15 -5.62
N ARG A 94 -1.32 -10.17 -4.77
CA ARG A 94 -0.78 -10.24 -3.41
C ARG A 94 -1.22 -9.07 -2.52
N ARG A 95 -2.46 -8.61 -2.69
CA ARG A 95 -3.02 -7.51 -1.88
C ARG A 95 -3.18 -7.96 -0.43
N HIS A 96 -2.81 -7.07 0.50
CA HIS A 96 -3.14 -7.18 1.91
C HIS A 96 -3.33 -5.77 2.50
N GLY A 97 -3.82 -5.68 3.74
CA GLY A 97 -4.12 -4.42 4.41
C GLY A 97 -3.56 -4.38 5.84
N MET A 98 -2.47 -3.66 6.00
CA MET A 98 -1.96 -3.26 7.31
C MET A 98 -2.73 -2.05 7.80
N GLY A 99 -3.25 -2.15 9.02
CA GLY A 99 -3.78 -1.02 9.76
C GLY A 99 -3.01 -0.80 11.05
N PHE A 100 -3.51 0.10 11.89
CA PHE A 100 -3.01 0.31 13.23
C PHE A 100 -4.16 0.46 14.22
N LEU A 101 -3.91 0.10 15.47
CA LEU A 101 -4.84 0.27 16.58
C LEU A 101 -4.20 1.07 17.70
N GLY A 102 -5.03 1.60 18.59
CA GLY A 102 -4.56 2.31 19.78
C GLY A 102 -4.10 3.75 19.52
N LEU A 103 -4.54 4.40 18.44
CA LEU A 103 -4.19 5.80 18.14
C LEU A 103 -4.55 6.75 19.28
N GLY A 104 -5.80 6.73 19.76
CA GLY A 104 -6.23 7.59 20.88
C GLY A 104 -5.45 7.32 22.18
N SER A 105 -5.14 6.05 22.44
CA SER A 105 -4.31 5.66 23.59
C SER A 105 -2.86 6.15 23.42
N ALA A 106 -2.26 6.01 22.24
CA ALA A 106 -0.91 6.50 21.97
C ALA A 106 -0.82 8.02 22.13
N LEU A 107 -1.78 8.77 21.59
CA LEU A 107 -1.88 10.22 21.79
C LEU A 107 -1.97 10.58 23.28
N THR A 108 -2.80 9.84 24.05
CA THR A 108 -2.94 10.02 25.49
C THR A 108 -1.63 9.75 26.24
N LEU A 109 -0.92 8.67 25.90
CA LEU A 109 0.38 8.33 26.47
C LEU A 109 1.45 9.40 26.16
N LEU A 110 1.38 9.99 24.96
CA LEU A 110 2.24 11.10 24.52
C LEU A 110 1.80 12.46 25.07
N ARG A 111 0.69 12.52 25.83
CA ARG A 111 0.07 13.75 26.33
C ARG A 111 -0.36 14.73 25.23
N ILE A 112 -0.65 14.23 24.04
CA ILE A 112 -1.15 15.00 22.90
C ILE A 112 -2.68 15.01 22.94
N ARG A 113 -3.29 16.20 22.88
CA ARG A 113 -4.75 16.33 22.83
C ARG A 113 -5.28 15.89 21.46
N TYR A 114 -6.25 14.98 21.44
CA TYR A 114 -6.94 14.57 20.21
C TYR A 114 -7.63 15.76 19.53
N GLY A 115 -7.50 15.86 18.20
CA GLY A 115 -8.03 16.97 17.40
C GLY A 115 -7.17 18.24 17.41
N SER A 116 -6.05 18.24 18.14
CA SER A 116 -5.04 19.30 18.01
C SER A 116 -4.26 19.18 16.70
N PRO A 117 -3.67 20.28 16.19
CA PRO A 117 -2.78 20.22 15.02
C PRO A 117 -1.65 19.20 15.18
N GLU A 118 -1.12 19.06 16.40
CA GLU A 118 -0.09 18.06 16.73
C GLU A 118 -0.61 16.62 16.58
N SER A 119 -1.84 16.34 17.04
CA SER A 119 -2.42 14.99 16.86
C SER A 119 -2.67 14.63 15.40
N VAL A 120 -3.04 15.61 14.58
CA VAL A 120 -3.22 15.41 13.13
C VAL A 120 -1.88 15.09 12.50
N LYS A 121 -0.84 15.90 12.77
CA LYS A 121 0.51 15.65 12.27
C LYS A 121 1.05 14.29 12.71
N PHE A 122 0.90 13.93 13.98
CA PHE A 122 1.29 12.61 14.48
C PHE A 122 0.59 11.48 13.72
N THR A 123 -0.71 11.60 13.46
CA THR A 123 -1.47 10.60 12.72
C THR A 123 -1.01 10.49 11.26
N GLU A 124 -0.72 11.62 10.61
CA GLU A 124 -0.14 11.65 9.26
C GLU A 124 1.24 10.97 9.23
N ASP A 125 2.09 11.25 10.20
CA ASP A 125 3.43 10.67 10.30
C ASP A 125 3.36 9.16 10.55
N VAL A 126 2.48 8.67 11.43
CA VAL A 126 2.24 7.23 11.62
C VAL A 126 1.83 6.54 10.31
N ALA A 127 0.85 7.11 9.60
CA ALA A 127 0.39 6.54 8.33
C ALA A 127 1.47 6.57 7.24
N ARG A 128 2.26 7.66 7.18
CA ARG A 128 3.36 7.83 6.23
C ARG A 128 4.47 6.82 6.48
N GLU A 129 4.93 6.68 7.73
CA GLU A 129 6.00 5.76 8.09
C GLU A 129 5.57 4.30 7.85
N MET A 130 4.30 3.95 8.08
CA MET A 130 3.76 2.64 7.72
C MET A 130 3.82 2.40 6.21
N ALA A 131 3.38 3.38 5.41
CA ALA A 131 3.38 3.27 3.96
C ALA A 131 4.81 3.10 3.44
N MET A 132 5.75 3.95 3.89
CA MET A 132 7.16 3.94 3.48
C MET A 132 7.84 2.62 3.83
N ALA A 133 7.83 2.22 5.11
CA ALA A 133 8.45 0.96 5.54
C ALA A 133 7.86 -0.24 4.82
N GLY A 134 6.55 -0.20 4.54
CA GLY A 134 5.88 -1.26 3.80
C GLY A 134 6.30 -1.35 2.33
N TRP A 135 6.52 -0.22 1.63
CA TRP A 135 7.02 -0.26 0.24
C TRP A 135 8.50 -0.64 0.14
N GLU A 136 9.32 -0.24 1.13
CA GLU A 136 10.69 -0.71 1.25
C GLU A 136 10.73 -2.23 1.41
N GLU A 137 9.93 -2.80 2.32
CA GLU A 137 9.85 -4.27 2.46
C GLU A 137 9.26 -4.93 1.21
N ALA A 138 8.35 -4.26 0.49
CA ALA A 138 7.84 -4.78 -0.78
C ALA A 138 8.94 -4.99 -1.82
N LEU A 139 9.90 -4.07 -1.89
CA LEU A 139 11.05 -4.14 -2.79
C LEU A 139 12.03 -5.23 -2.34
N GLU A 140 12.36 -5.28 -1.04
CA GLU A 140 13.26 -6.31 -0.49
C GLU A 140 12.70 -7.72 -0.67
N LEU A 141 11.40 -7.92 -0.39
CA LEU A 141 10.73 -9.19 -0.65
C LEU A 141 10.66 -9.53 -2.14
N ALA A 142 10.55 -8.53 -3.02
CA ALA A 142 10.59 -8.78 -4.46
C ALA A 142 11.98 -9.25 -4.92
N ARG A 143 13.06 -8.74 -4.33
CA ARG A 143 14.43 -9.20 -4.56
C ARG A 143 14.64 -10.63 -4.06
N GLU A 144 14.07 -10.96 -2.90
CA GLU A 144 14.21 -12.29 -2.28
C GLU A 144 13.34 -13.35 -2.96
N LYS A 145 12.06 -13.06 -3.19
CA LYS A 145 11.02 -14.05 -3.57
C LYS A 145 10.41 -13.80 -4.96
N GLY A 146 10.83 -12.75 -5.66
CA GLY A 146 10.21 -12.26 -6.88
C GLY A 146 9.02 -11.32 -6.62
N PRO A 147 8.73 -10.41 -7.56
CA PRO A 147 7.59 -9.49 -7.45
C PRO A 147 6.25 -10.22 -7.58
N ALA A 148 5.14 -9.54 -7.28
CA ALA A 148 3.81 -10.07 -7.62
C ALA A 148 3.74 -10.39 -9.12
N PRO A 149 3.13 -11.52 -9.55
CA PRO A 149 3.06 -11.90 -10.97
C PRO A 149 2.60 -10.77 -11.89
N ILE A 150 1.61 -9.99 -11.45
CA ILE A 150 1.06 -8.86 -12.21
C ILE A 150 2.09 -7.77 -12.55
N MET A 151 3.18 -7.65 -11.78
CA MET A 151 4.25 -6.68 -12.02
C MET A 151 5.06 -7.01 -13.28
N THR A 152 5.17 -8.29 -13.62
CA THR A 152 5.93 -8.77 -14.79
C THR A 152 5.07 -8.99 -16.02
N GLU A 153 3.76 -9.06 -15.85
CA GLU A 153 2.82 -9.14 -16.96
C GLU A 153 2.83 -7.86 -17.80
N GLU A 154 2.68 -8.00 -19.11
CA GLU A 154 2.58 -6.86 -20.03
C GLU A 154 1.13 -6.50 -20.31
N PHE A 155 0.87 -5.18 -20.35
CA PHE A 155 -0.44 -4.62 -20.62
C PHE A 155 -0.38 -3.69 -21.82
N THR A 156 -1.39 -3.80 -22.69
CA THR A 156 -1.54 -2.91 -23.84
C THR A 156 -2.06 -1.55 -23.38
N VAL A 157 -1.39 -0.47 -23.79
CA VAL A 157 -1.86 0.91 -23.60
C VAL A 157 -3.16 1.10 -24.36
N THR A 158 -4.21 1.50 -23.64
CA THR A 158 -5.48 1.88 -24.25
C THR A 158 -5.63 3.41 -24.29
N PRO A 159 -6.48 3.93 -25.20
CA PRO A 159 -6.83 5.36 -25.18
C PRO A 159 -7.42 5.81 -23.84
N GLU A 160 -8.14 4.92 -23.15
CA GLU A 160 -8.70 5.21 -21.83
C GLU A 160 -7.59 5.42 -20.78
N MET A 161 -6.52 4.61 -20.83
CA MET A 161 -5.37 4.77 -19.93
C MET A 161 -4.69 6.11 -20.14
N LEU A 162 -4.45 6.52 -21.40
CA LEU A 162 -3.86 7.82 -21.71
C LEU A 162 -4.74 8.99 -21.24
N ARG A 163 -6.07 8.85 -21.31
CA ARG A 163 -7.00 9.85 -20.77
C ARG A 163 -6.96 9.90 -19.23
N LYS A 164 -6.89 8.75 -18.57
CA LYS A 164 -6.82 8.64 -17.10
C LYS A 164 -5.46 9.08 -16.53
N ARG A 165 -4.38 8.89 -17.30
CA ARG A 165 -2.99 9.20 -16.95
C ARG A 165 -2.31 9.97 -18.10
N PRO A 166 -2.60 11.28 -18.27
CA PRO A 166 -2.02 12.08 -19.35
C PRO A 166 -0.49 12.16 -19.33
N GLU A 167 0.15 11.93 -18.18
CA GLU A 167 1.61 11.74 -18.06
C GLU A 167 2.16 10.61 -18.93
N MET A 168 1.41 9.53 -19.20
CA MET A 168 1.88 8.45 -20.07
C MET A 168 2.14 8.96 -21.49
N ALA A 169 1.26 9.83 -22.01
CA ALA A 169 1.45 10.44 -23.32
C ALA A 169 2.64 11.41 -23.34
N ARG A 170 2.89 12.12 -22.23
CA ARG A 170 4.07 13.00 -22.08
C ARG A 170 5.38 12.21 -22.08
N ASP A 171 5.36 10.99 -21.54
CA ASP A 171 6.50 10.06 -21.56
C ASP A 171 6.64 9.31 -22.90
N GLY A 172 5.77 9.59 -23.89
CA GLY A 172 5.88 9.08 -25.25
C GLY A 172 5.05 7.84 -25.56
N TRP A 173 4.28 7.31 -24.61
CA TRP A 173 3.44 6.12 -24.82
C TRP A 173 2.23 6.42 -25.72
N LYS A 174 1.93 5.46 -26.61
CA LYS A 174 0.82 5.52 -27.57
C LYS A 174 -0.10 4.31 -27.40
N ALA A 175 -1.35 4.46 -27.82
CA ALA A 175 -2.29 3.35 -27.81
C ALA A 175 -1.77 2.21 -28.69
N GLY A 176 -1.80 0.98 -28.16
CA GLY A 176 -1.23 -0.21 -28.80
C GLY A 176 0.16 -0.61 -28.29
N ASP A 177 0.90 0.31 -27.64
CA ASP A 177 2.17 -0.03 -27.00
C ASP A 177 1.95 -1.01 -25.84
N ARG A 178 3.01 -1.71 -25.44
CA ARG A 178 2.98 -2.66 -24.31
C ARG A 178 3.96 -2.22 -23.24
N LEU A 179 3.54 -2.29 -21.99
CA LEU A 179 4.39 -2.02 -20.84
C LEU A 179 4.09 -2.98 -19.69
N PRO A 180 5.11 -3.31 -18.88
CA PRO A 180 4.93 -4.21 -17.76
C PRO A 180 4.15 -3.53 -16.63
N GLY A 181 3.42 -4.33 -15.85
CA GLY A 181 2.62 -3.86 -14.72
C GLY A 181 3.41 -3.06 -13.68
N ARG A 182 4.69 -3.39 -13.45
CA ARG A 182 5.57 -2.61 -12.56
C ARG A 182 5.73 -1.15 -12.97
N THR A 183 5.79 -0.86 -14.28
CA THR A 183 5.87 0.52 -14.78
C THR A 183 4.54 1.24 -14.57
N LEU A 184 3.42 0.58 -14.86
CA LEU A 184 2.06 1.10 -14.62
C LEU A 184 1.77 1.37 -13.15
N HIS A 185 2.28 0.50 -12.28
CA HIS A 185 2.19 0.61 -10.82
C HIS A 185 3.03 1.78 -10.31
N ALA A 186 4.34 1.73 -10.50
CA ALA A 186 5.27 2.64 -9.86
C ALA A 186 5.19 4.07 -10.42
N LYS A 187 5.11 4.23 -11.75
CA LYS A 187 5.16 5.57 -12.39
C LYS A 187 3.78 6.21 -12.57
N TYR A 188 2.75 5.39 -12.82
CA TYR A 188 1.44 5.89 -13.26
C TYR A 188 0.31 5.66 -12.26
N SER A 189 0.57 5.09 -11.09
CA SER A 189 -0.36 5.18 -9.95
C SER A 189 -0.28 6.58 -9.31
N ARG A 190 -1.43 7.21 -9.09
CA ARG A 190 -1.52 8.49 -8.35
C ARG A 190 -1.02 8.34 -6.90
N TYR A 191 -1.19 7.17 -6.32
CA TYR A 191 -0.68 6.88 -4.99
C TYR A 191 0.85 6.75 -5.00
N MET A 192 1.43 6.00 -5.95
CA MET A 192 2.89 5.85 -6.04
C MET A 192 3.60 7.15 -6.41
N GLN A 193 2.96 8.06 -7.17
CA GLN A 193 3.47 9.42 -7.40
C GLN A 193 3.60 10.22 -6.10
N ARG A 194 2.76 9.98 -5.08
CA ARG A 194 2.93 10.61 -3.75
C ARG A 194 4.11 10.02 -3.00
N ILE A 195 4.34 8.71 -3.12
CA ILE A 195 5.52 8.05 -2.56
C ILE A 195 6.79 8.56 -3.25
N ALA A 196 6.77 8.74 -4.58
CA ALA A 196 7.90 9.25 -5.36
C ALA A 196 8.30 10.68 -4.98
N ALA A 197 7.36 11.50 -4.49
CA ALA A 197 7.67 12.83 -3.97
C ALA A 197 8.49 12.80 -2.66
N ILE A 198 8.52 11.65 -1.97
CA ILE A 198 9.22 11.45 -0.69
C ILE A 198 10.47 10.58 -0.88
N ALA A 199 10.35 9.49 -1.66
CA ALA A 199 11.43 8.53 -1.93
C ALA A 199 11.45 8.17 -3.43
N PRO A 200 11.99 9.06 -4.29
CA PRO A 200 12.02 8.84 -5.73
C PRO A 200 12.85 7.61 -6.13
N GLU A 201 13.94 7.33 -5.43
CA GLU A 201 14.82 6.18 -5.68
C GLU A 201 14.07 4.87 -5.46
N LEU A 202 13.35 4.74 -4.34
CA LEU A 202 12.52 3.57 -4.03
C LEU A 202 11.51 3.28 -5.14
N VAL A 203 10.82 4.32 -5.62
CA VAL A 203 9.82 4.15 -6.69
C VAL A 203 10.48 3.80 -8.03
N SER A 204 11.68 4.34 -8.30
CA SER A 204 12.46 3.95 -9.48
C SER A 204 12.83 2.48 -9.45
N GLU A 205 13.34 1.98 -8.33
CA GLU A 205 13.69 0.57 -8.16
C GLU A 205 12.46 -0.34 -8.23
N LEU A 206 11.33 0.08 -7.67
CA LEU A 206 10.05 -0.63 -7.82
C LEU A 206 9.56 -0.66 -9.28
N ALA A 207 9.85 0.36 -10.09
CA ALA A 207 9.53 0.36 -11.52
C ALA A 207 10.40 -0.63 -12.32
N GLU A 208 11.62 -0.88 -11.87
CA GLU A 208 12.56 -1.80 -12.51
C GLU A 208 12.34 -3.26 -12.09
N ILE A 209 12.24 -3.51 -10.77
CA ILE A 209 12.13 -4.85 -10.18
C ILE A 209 10.67 -5.29 -10.11
N GLY A 210 9.77 -4.39 -9.72
CA GLY A 210 8.39 -4.70 -9.32
C GLY A 210 8.25 -4.89 -7.80
N ALA A 211 7.07 -4.57 -7.26
CA ALA A 211 6.76 -4.77 -5.85
C ALA A 211 6.35 -6.23 -5.56
N ARG A 212 6.64 -6.75 -4.37
CA ARG A 212 6.13 -8.06 -3.93
C ARG A 212 4.60 -8.09 -3.85
N PHE A 213 3.98 -6.97 -3.54
CA PHE A 213 2.53 -6.82 -3.43
C PHE A 213 2.07 -5.50 -4.03
N THR A 214 0.85 -5.46 -4.56
CA THR A 214 0.36 -4.25 -5.25
C THR A 214 -0.24 -3.20 -4.31
N HIS A 215 -0.60 -3.61 -3.09
CA HIS A 215 -1.28 -2.80 -2.08
C HIS A 215 -1.12 -3.46 -0.71
N HIS A 216 -0.85 -2.66 0.33
CA HIS A 216 -0.41 -3.18 1.63
C HIS A 216 -0.96 -2.48 2.86
N THR A 217 -1.68 -1.36 2.74
CA THR A 217 -2.28 -0.61 3.87
C THR A 217 -3.79 -0.50 3.71
N SER A 218 -4.55 -0.68 4.81
CA SER A 218 -6.01 -0.50 4.82
C SER A 218 -6.44 0.95 5.05
#